data_AF-A0A2N0R4P4-F1
#
_entry.id   AF-A0A2N0R4P4-F1
#
_cell.length_a   1.000
_cell.length_b   1.000
_cell.length_c   1.000
_cell.angle_alpha   90.00
_cell.angle_beta   90.00
_cell.angle_gamma   90.00
#
_symmetry.space_group_name_H-M   'P 1'
#
loop_
_entity.id
_entity.type
_entity.pdbx_description
1 polymer ?
#
loop_
_entity_poly.entity_id
_entity_poly.type
_entity_poly.pdbx_seq_one_letter_code
_entity_poly.pdbx_strand_id
1 'polypeptide(L)'
;IISFLDYGYIEDFKKLQFINFSKLQNLKIPYQCPKPDYMKKFLEINGKNLKKFYSGENDKTLNIFINCQYLESIKIQCGRRFLFEKEVLETVANHSSNNFCELKLYNISYPNSGSVSPEDLESFIINWKNRTSKKLLCIIIIESYGGRSSLLNEENMMIIKKYENLGIIKFGVKHYEEEVIDEEEDYFF
;
A
#
# COMPACT_ATOMS: atom_id res chain seq x y z
N ILE A 1 -0.08 6.63 16.91
CA ILE A 1 -0.75 6.38 15.60
C ILE A 1 -1.59 7.61 15.29
N ILE A 2 -1.72 8.05 14.04
CA ILE A 2 -2.73 9.04 13.63
C ILE A 2 -3.65 8.38 12.61
N SER A 3 -4.96 8.49 12.80
CA SER A 3 -5.98 7.93 11.94
C SER A 3 -7.10 8.93 11.65
N PHE A 4 -7.54 9.00 10.39
CA PHE A 4 -8.60 9.88 9.93
C PHE A 4 -9.75 9.03 9.38
N LEU A 5 -10.74 8.73 10.23
CA LEU A 5 -11.78 7.74 9.94
C LEU A 5 -13.09 8.30 9.35
N ASP A 6 -13.27 9.62 9.30
CA ASP A 6 -14.57 10.26 9.04
C ASP A 6 -14.52 11.19 7.82
N TYR A 7 -15.69 11.42 7.23
CA TYR A 7 -15.89 12.13 5.98
C TYR A 7 -15.67 13.67 6.10
N GLY A 8 -15.43 14.22 7.29
CA GLY A 8 -15.33 15.67 7.55
C GLY A 8 -13.92 16.27 7.63
N TYR A 9 -12.84 15.48 7.51
CA TYR A 9 -11.50 15.89 7.98
C TYR A 9 -10.64 16.73 7.01
N ILE A 10 -11.14 17.07 5.82
CA ILE A 10 -10.30 17.72 4.79
C ILE A 10 -9.78 19.10 5.27
N GLU A 11 -10.62 19.89 5.95
CA GLU A 11 -10.20 21.23 6.43
C GLU A 11 -9.29 21.17 7.64
N ASP A 12 -9.42 20.14 8.49
CA ASP A 12 -8.51 19.95 9.62
C ASP A 12 -7.11 19.55 9.12
N PHE A 13 -7.03 18.69 8.10
CA PHE A 13 -5.73 18.27 7.56
C PHE A 13 -4.92 19.44 6.99
N LYS A 14 -5.58 20.47 6.45
CA LYS A 14 -4.92 21.70 5.99
C LYS A 14 -4.13 22.38 7.11
N LYS A 15 -4.59 22.32 8.36
CA LYS A 15 -3.84 22.86 9.51
C LYS A 15 -2.73 21.90 9.92
N LEU A 16 -2.99 20.60 9.87
CA LEU A 16 -2.05 19.56 10.29
C LEU A 16 -0.84 19.43 9.36
N GLN A 17 -0.93 19.88 8.11
CA GLN A 17 0.16 19.74 7.11
C GLN A 17 1.51 20.35 7.54
N PHE A 18 1.53 21.25 8.52
CA PHE A 18 2.74 21.92 9.03
C PHE A 18 3.14 21.46 10.44
N ILE A 19 2.38 20.57 11.07
CA ILE A 19 2.64 20.13 12.44
C ILE A 19 3.66 18.98 12.43
N ASN A 20 4.64 19.05 13.33
CA ASN A 20 5.62 18.00 13.55
C ASN A 20 5.14 17.01 14.61
N PHE A 21 4.89 15.79 14.19
CA PHE A 21 4.60 14.64 15.01
C PHE A 21 5.85 13.77 15.13
N SER A 22 6.75 14.14 16.03
CA SER A 22 8.09 13.53 16.15
C SER A 22 8.10 12.03 16.44
N LYS A 23 6.99 11.46 16.93
CA LYS A 23 6.83 10.02 17.23
C LYS A 23 5.88 9.32 16.25
N LEU A 24 5.46 9.96 15.17
CA LEU A 24 4.52 9.37 14.22
C LEU A 24 5.19 8.27 13.39
N GLN A 25 4.75 7.02 13.61
CA GLN A 25 5.21 5.85 12.84
C GLN A 25 4.12 5.23 11.97
N ASN A 26 2.85 5.42 12.34
CA ASN A 26 1.70 4.85 11.65
C ASN A 26 0.70 5.97 11.30
N LEU A 27 0.42 6.12 10.01
CA LEU A 27 -0.55 7.07 9.47
C LEU A 27 -1.61 6.31 8.67
N LYS A 28 -2.87 6.40 9.09
CA LYS A 28 -4.02 5.77 8.44
C LYS A 28 -4.97 6.86 7.90
N ILE A 29 -5.21 6.87 6.60
CA ILE A 29 -6.17 7.76 5.91
C ILE A 29 -7.03 6.89 4.98
N PRO A 30 -7.96 6.10 5.53
CA PRO A 30 -8.82 5.17 4.77
C PRO A 30 -9.79 5.85 3.82
N TYR A 31 -10.16 7.11 4.04
CA TYR A 31 -11.20 7.80 3.25
C TYR A 31 -10.79 9.24 2.97
N GLN A 32 -11.22 9.80 1.83
CA GLN A 32 -11.05 11.21 1.47
C GLN A 32 -9.63 11.75 1.73
N CYS A 33 -8.65 11.19 1.02
CA CYS A 33 -7.26 11.59 1.22
C CYS A 33 -7.12 13.11 1.03
N PRO A 34 -6.39 13.79 1.92
CA PRO A 34 -6.10 15.21 1.78
C PRO A 34 -5.56 15.53 0.39
N LYS A 35 -5.77 16.78 -0.06
CA LYS A 35 -5.23 17.26 -1.33
C LYS A 35 -3.74 16.90 -1.44
N PRO A 36 -3.25 16.46 -2.62
CA PRO A 36 -1.86 16.03 -2.78
C PRO A 36 -0.82 17.02 -2.25
N ASP A 37 -1.05 18.32 -2.39
CA ASP A 37 -0.15 19.36 -1.86
C ASP A 37 -0.06 19.39 -0.34
N TYR A 38 -1.17 19.13 0.36
CA TYR A 38 -1.19 19.07 1.83
C TYR A 38 -0.54 17.79 2.32
N MET A 39 -0.84 16.67 1.67
CA MET A 39 -0.18 15.39 1.96
C MET A 39 1.33 15.48 1.75
N LYS A 40 1.78 16.09 0.65
CA LYS A 40 3.20 16.27 0.36
C LYS A 40 3.91 17.01 1.49
N LYS A 41 3.39 18.18 1.90
CA LYS A 41 3.96 18.97 3.01
C LYS A 41 3.95 18.23 4.34
N PHE A 42 2.86 17.51 4.64
CA PHE A 42 2.78 16.70 5.84
C PHE A 42 3.87 15.62 5.86
N LEU A 43 4.07 14.92 4.75
CA LEU A 43 5.07 13.85 4.63
C LEU A 43 6.50 14.39 4.57
N GLU A 44 6.75 15.59 4.06
CA GLU A 44 8.06 16.24 4.12
C GLU A 44 8.53 16.44 5.58
N ILE A 45 7.59 16.75 6.49
CA ILE A 45 7.90 16.95 7.92
C ILE A 45 7.93 15.62 8.67
N ASN A 46 6.94 14.76 8.44
CA ASN A 46 6.66 13.60 9.29
C ASN A 46 7.08 12.25 8.68
N GLY A 47 7.31 12.19 7.37
CA GLY A 47 7.53 10.95 6.62
C GLY A 47 8.80 10.19 7.02
N LYS A 48 9.82 10.89 7.50
CA LYS A 48 11.09 10.28 7.96
C LYS A 48 10.94 9.32 9.14
N ASN A 49 9.86 9.43 9.92
CA ASN A 49 9.59 8.52 11.03
C ASN A 49 8.55 7.46 10.67
N LEU A 50 7.93 7.57 9.49
CA LEU A 50 6.79 6.77 9.10
C LEU A 50 7.24 5.37 8.67
N LYS A 51 6.66 4.36 9.31
CA LYS A 51 6.90 2.94 9.06
C LYS A 51 5.71 2.27 8.38
N LYS A 52 4.49 2.68 8.71
CA LYS A 52 3.27 2.15 8.10
C LYS A 52 2.39 3.27 7.57
N PHE A 53 1.90 3.08 6.35
CA PHE A 53 1.01 4.04 5.72
C PHE A 53 -0.20 3.34 5.10
N TYR A 54 -1.39 3.85 5.37
CA TYR A 54 -2.63 3.42 4.72
C TYR A 54 -3.29 4.61 4.05
N SER A 55 -3.56 4.50 2.75
CA SER A 55 -4.32 5.47 1.96
C SER A 55 -5.45 4.78 1.19
N GLY A 56 -6.68 5.25 1.37
CA GLY A 56 -7.85 4.73 0.64
C GLY A 56 -8.29 5.52 -0.58
N GLU A 57 -7.93 6.80 -0.72
CA GLU A 57 -8.39 7.58 -1.90
C GLU A 57 -7.40 8.68 -2.32
N ASN A 58 -6.29 8.37 -3.00
CA ASN A 58 -5.72 9.37 -3.93
C ASN A 58 -4.72 8.83 -4.94
N ASP A 59 -4.81 9.43 -6.12
CA ASP A 59 -3.92 9.29 -7.26
C ASP A 59 -2.53 9.87 -6.97
N LYS A 60 -1.49 9.19 -7.51
CA LYS A 60 -0.07 9.60 -7.54
C LYS A 60 0.71 9.35 -6.23
N THR A 61 0.66 8.10 -5.81
CA THR A 61 1.43 7.44 -4.73
C THR A 61 2.97 7.57 -4.83
N LEU A 62 3.51 8.10 -5.93
CA LEU A 62 4.97 8.25 -6.15
C LEU A 62 5.66 9.10 -5.06
N ASN A 63 4.99 10.16 -4.57
CA ASN A 63 5.62 11.07 -3.60
C ASN A 63 5.75 10.47 -2.20
N ILE A 64 4.98 9.43 -1.86
CA ILE A 64 5.03 8.82 -0.52
C ILE A 64 6.41 8.19 -0.30
N PHE A 65 6.91 7.44 -1.27
CA PHE A 65 8.19 6.75 -1.13
C PHE A 65 9.38 7.71 -1.06
N ILE A 66 9.31 8.88 -1.72
CA ILE A 66 10.36 9.90 -1.66
C ILE A 66 10.53 10.44 -0.23
N ASN A 67 9.41 10.71 0.44
CA ASN A 67 9.41 11.34 1.77
C ASN A 67 9.44 10.32 2.93
N CYS A 68 9.16 9.04 2.66
CA CYS A 68 9.06 7.99 3.67
C CYS A 68 10.15 6.91 3.51
N GLN A 69 11.41 7.29 3.69
CA GLN A 69 12.57 6.40 3.47
C GLN A 69 12.62 5.19 4.44
N TYR A 70 11.91 5.25 5.57
CA TYR A 70 11.81 4.16 6.55
C TYR A 70 10.48 3.40 6.49
N LEU A 71 9.69 3.61 5.43
CA LEU A 71 8.44 2.89 5.25
C LEU A 71 8.69 1.39 5.10
N GLU A 72 8.06 0.61 5.97
CA GLU A 72 8.12 -0.85 6.02
C GLU A 72 6.89 -1.47 5.36
N SER A 73 5.72 -0.85 5.54
CA SER A 73 4.43 -1.36 5.06
C SER A 73 3.57 -0.27 4.43
N ILE A 74 2.87 -0.62 3.35
CA ILE A 74 1.82 0.21 2.77
C ILE A 74 0.55 -0.60 2.51
N LYS A 75 -0.59 0.01 2.81
CA LYS A 75 -1.92 -0.45 2.39
C LYS A 75 -2.50 0.55 1.41
N ILE A 76 -2.93 0.08 0.24
CA ILE A 76 -3.43 0.92 -0.85
C ILE A 76 -4.73 0.35 -1.38
N GLN A 77 -5.70 1.23 -1.58
CA GLN A 77 -6.90 0.95 -2.35
C GLN A 77 -6.64 1.12 -3.85
N CYS A 78 -6.94 0.08 -4.63
CA CYS A 78 -6.76 0.01 -6.07
C CYS A 78 -8.10 -0.01 -6.79
N GLY A 79 -8.11 0.40 -8.06
CA GLY A 79 -9.29 0.28 -8.91
C GLY A 79 -9.41 1.39 -9.95
N ARG A 80 -10.53 1.44 -10.67
CA ARG A 80 -10.71 2.31 -11.85
C ARG A 80 -10.59 3.82 -11.57
N ARG A 81 -10.82 4.24 -10.33
CA ARG A 81 -10.72 5.65 -9.88
C ARG A 81 -9.41 5.96 -9.14
N PHE A 82 -8.49 4.99 -9.09
CA PHE A 82 -7.21 5.06 -8.38
C PHE A 82 -6.12 4.43 -9.27
N LEU A 83 -4.99 4.06 -8.67
CA LEU A 83 -3.98 3.26 -9.35
C LEU A 83 -4.47 1.83 -9.60
N PHE A 84 -4.09 1.29 -10.75
CA PHE A 84 -4.17 -0.13 -11.01
C PHE A 84 -3.09 -0.89 -10.25
N GLU A 85 -3.35 -2.17 -9.97
CA GLU A 85 -2.41 -3.04 -9.24
C GLU A 85 -1.04 -3.08 -9.92
N LYS A 86 -1.00 -3.13 -11.26
CA LYS A 86 0.23 -3.04 -12.04
C LYS A 86 1.04 -1.79 -11.72
N GLU A 87 0.41 -0.61 -11.74
CA GLU A 87 1.09 0.66 -11.45
C GLU A 87 1.61 0.71 -10.01
N VAL A 88 0.88 0.11 -9.07
CA VAL A 88 1.32 -0.02 -7.67
C VAL A 88 2.55 -0.93 -7.58
N LEU A 89 2.55 -2.08 -8.24
CA LEU A 89 3.69 -3.01 -8.27
C LEU A 89 4.93 -2.33 -8.89
N GLU A 90 4.78 -1.67 -10.03
CA GLU A 90 5.86 -0.91 -10.68
C GLU A 90 6.41 0.18 -9.75
N THR A 91 5.51 0.92 -9.10
CA THR A 91 5.89 1.97 -8.15
C THR A 91 6.68 1.41 -6.96
N VAL A 92 6.20 0.31 -6.37
CA VAL A 92 6.87 -0.34 -5.24
C VAL A 92 8.24 -0.85 -5.65
N ALA A 93 8.36 -1.52 -6.80
CA ALA A 93 9.65 -2.05 -7.27
C ALA A 93 10.70 -0.94 -7.46
N ASN A 94 10.28 0.20 -8.05
CA ASN A 94 11.19 1.26 -8.47
C ASN A 94 11.47 2.32 -7.39
N HIS A 95 10.52 2.57 -6.49
CA HIS A 95 10.61 3.72 -5.57
C HIS A 95 10.67 3.34 -4.10
N SER A 96 10.25 2.14 -3.70
CA SER A 96 10.31 1.76 -2.29
C SER A 96 11.73 1.73 -1.75
N SER A 97 11.90 1.97 -0.44
CA SER A 97 13.20 1.93 0.21
C SER A 97 13.62 0.49 0.53
N ASN A 98 14.87 0.30 0.95
CA ASN A 98 15.37 -1.00 1.40
C ASN A 98 14.71 -1.52 2.68
N ASN A 99 13.97 -0.65 3.40
CA ASN A 99 13.24 -1.03 4.61
C ASN A 99 11.90 -1.68 4.31
N PHE A 100 11.31 -1.38 3.15
CA PHE A 100 10.00 -1.85 2.73
C PHE A 100 9.96 -3.38 2.62
N CYS A 101 8.88 -3.97 3.15
CA CYS A 101 8.70 -5.41 3.18
C CYS A 101 7.23 -5.87 3.16
N GLU A 102 6.25 -4.98 3.17
CA GLU A 102 4.83 -5.38 3.14
C GLU A 102 3.99 -4.47 2.22
N LEU A 103 3.27 -5.11 1.31
CA LEU A 103 2.30 -4.47 0.43
C LEU A 103 0.93 -5.11 0.63
N LYS A 104 -0.03 -4.33 1.08
CA LYS A 104 -1.45 -4.72 1.14
C LYS A 104 -2.23 -4.01 0.03
N LEU A 105 -2.92 -4.79 -0.79
CA LEU A 105 -3.73 -4.29 -1.90
C LEU A 105 -5.21 -4.55 -1.63
N TYR A 106 -6.01 -3.50 -1.72
CA TYR A 106 -7.46 -3.57 -1.56
C TYR A 106 -8.12 -3.12 -2.86
N ASN A 107 -8.55 -4.06 -3.71
CA ASN A 107 -9.08 -3.73 -5.03
C ASN A 107 -10.60 -3.64 -5.01
N ILE A 108 -11.14 -2.47 -5.36
CA ILE A 108 -12.60 -2.21 -5.33
C ILE A 108 -13.25 -2.14 -6.71
N SER A 109 -12.59 -2.57 -7.78
CA SER A 109 -13.12 -2.51 -9.14
C SER A 109 -12.98 -3.83 -9.88
N TYR A 110 -13.85 -4.06 -10.88
CA TYR A 110 -13.71 -5.18 -11.81
C TYR A 110 -12.47 -5.01 -12.71
N PRO A 111 -11.72 -6.10 -12.99
CA PRO A 111 -10.45 -6.04 -13.71
C PRO A 111 -10.69 -5.85 -15.21
N ASN A 112 -10.70 -4.60 -15.69
CA ASN A 112 -10.98 -4.35 -17.12
C ASN A 112 -9.82 -3.69 -17.90
N SER A 113 -8.94 -2.87 -17.30
CA SER A 113 -7.89 -2.16 -18.06
C SER A 113 -6.53 -2.02 -17.36
N GLY A 114 -6.32 -2.67 -16.22
CA GLY A 114 -5.07 -2.61 -15.46
C GLY A 114 -4.76 -3.92 -14.75
N SER A 115 -5.14 -5.03 -15.38
CA SER A 115 -4.85 -6.37 -14.90
C SER A 115 -3.34 -6.64 -14.95
N VAL A 116 -2.82 -7.25 -13.89
CA VAL A 116 -1.43 -7.71 -13.84
C VAL A 116 -1.31 -9.02 -14.62
N SER A 117 -0.52 -9.01 -15.70
CA SER A 117 -0.20 -10.23 -16.43
C SER A 117 0.81 -11.11 -15.67
N PRO A 118 0.94 -12.39 -16.01
CA PRO A 118 1.99 -13.26 -15.49
C PRO A 118 3.39 -12.67 -15.66
N GLU A 119 3.68 -12.09 -16.83
CA GLU A 119 4.96 -11.46 -17.15
C GLU A 119 5.20 -10.22 -16.30
N ASP A 120 4.17 -9.38 -16.10
CA ASP A 120 4.25 -8.20 -15.24
C ASP A 120 4.58 -8.60 -13.79
N LEU A 121 3.90 -9.63 -13.28
CA LEU A 121 4.11 -10.14 -11.92
C LEU A 121 5.49 -10.76 -11.74
N GLU A 122 5.92 -11.62 -12.68
CA GLU A 122 7.22 -12.26 -12.61
C GLU A 122 8.35 -11.22 -12.72
N SER A 123 8.22 -10.24 -13.62
CA SER A 123 9.14 -9.11 -13.72
C SER A 123 9.23 -8.32 -12.41
N PHE A 124 8.08 -8.00 -11.79
CA PHE A 124 8.04 -7.35 -10.49
C PHE A 124 8.81 -8.13 -9.42
N ILE A 125 8.58 -9.44 -9.29
CA ILE A 125 9.23 -10.27 -8.27
C ILE A 125 10.74 -10.42 -8.55
N ILE A 126 11.15 -10.56 -9.80
CA ILE A 126 12.56 -10.60 -10.20
C ILE A 126 13.26 -9.28 -9.85
N ASN A 127 12.62 -8.16 -10.16
CA ASN A 127 13.15 -6.83 -9.79
C ASN A 127 13.26 -6.71 -8.27
N TRP A 128 12.26 -7.19 -7.52
CA TRP A 128 12.31 -7.23 -6.06
C TRP A 128 13.50 -8.04 -5.53
N LYS A 129 13.67 -9.27 -6.02
CA LYS A 129 14.78 -10.18 -5.67
C LYS A 129 16.15 -9.53 -5.88
N ASN A 130 16.30 -8.72 -6.92
CA ASN A 130 17.56 -8.13 -7.33
C ASN A 130 17.94 -6.87 -6.54
N ARG A 131 17.05 -6.37 -5.65
CA ARG A 131 17.35 -5.23 -4.77
C ARG A 131 18.51 -5.55 -3.82
N THR A 132 19.17 -4.49 -3.35
CA THR A 132 20.25 -4.62 -2.34
C THR A 132 19.72 -5.23 -1.05
N SER A 133 18.52 -4.81 -0.62
CA SER A 133 17.80 -5.45 0.48
C SER A 133 17.35 -6.85 0.08
N LYS A 134 17.64 -7.84 0.93
CA LYS A 134 17.17 -9.23 0.78
C LYS A 134 15.98 -9.54 1.68
N LYS A 135 15.24 -8.51 2.10
CA LYS A 135 14.00 -8.69 2.86
C LYS A 135 12.97 -9.42 2.00
N LEU A 136 12.33 -10.40 2.62
CA LEU A 136 11.14 -11.04 2.07
C LEU A 136 10.03 -9.99 1.91
N LEU A 137 9.34 -10.00 0.77
CA LEU A 137 8.17 -9.15 0.55
C LEU A 137 6.90 -9.91 0.90
N CYS A 138 6.13 -9.39 1.85
CA CYS A 138 4.79 -9.85 2.11
C CYS A 138 3.80 -9.11 1.19
N ILE A 139 3.04 -9.85 0.41
CA ILE A 139 1.98 -9.34 -0.46
C ILE A 139 0.65 -9.88 0.08
N ILE A 140 -0.26 -8.99 0.43
CA ILE A 140 -1.58 -9.37 0.96
C ILE A 140 -2.65 -8.76 0.07
N ILE A 141 -3.51 -9.60 -0.48
CA ILE A 141 -4.72 -9.18 -1.18
C ILE A 141 -5.88 -9.14 -0.20
N ILE A 142 -6.55 -8.01 -0.13
CA ILE A 142 -7.75 -7.81 0.69
C ILE A 142 -8.94 -7.80 -0.26
N GLU A 143 -9.79 -8.82 -0.19
CA GLU A 143 -10.99 -8.96 -1.01
C GLU A 143 -12.20 -8.30 -0.34
N SER A 144 -12.99 -7.55 -1.11
CA SER A 144 -14.34 -7.13 -0.72
C SER A 144 -15.38 -7.65 -1.71
N TYR A 145 -16.65 -7.63 -1.30
CA TYR A 145 -17.78 -8.10 -2.10
C TYR A 145 -17.89 -7.49 -3.50
N GLY A 146 -17.35 -6.28 -3.72
CA GLY A 146 -17.52 -5.52 -4.97
C GLY A 146 -16.32 -5.54 -5.92
N GLY A 147 -15.19 -6.13 -5.55
CA GLY A 147 -13.95 -6.07 -6.33
C GLY A 147 -13.16 -7.37 -6.31
N ARG A 148 -12.39 -7.62 -7.37
CA ARG A 148 -11.48 -8.78 -7.45
C ARG A 148 -10.11 -8.33 -7.93
N SER A 149 -9.09 -8.81 -7.24
CA SER A 149 -7.71 -8.59 -7.66
C SER A 149 -7.41 -9.38 -8.94
N SER A 150 -6.73 -8.75 -9.88
CA SER A 150 -6.25 -9.42 -11.09
C SER A 150 -5.10 -10.38 -10.82
N LEU A 151 -4.46 -10.26 -9.65
CA LEU A 151 -3.38 -11.14 -9.19
C LEU A 151 -3.85 -12.57 -8.86
N LEU A 152 -5.15 -12.78 -8.64
CA LEU A 152 -5.71 -14.07 -8.20
C LEU A 152 -6.02 -15.04 -9.35
N ASN A 153 -5.55 -14.79 -10.57
CA ASN A 153 -5.72 -15.74 -11.68
C ASN A 153 -4.75 -16.93 -11.57
N GLU A 154 -5.08 -18.03 -12.25
CA GLU A 154 -4.34 -19.30 -12.13
C GLU A 154 -2.86 -19.18 -12.50
N GLU A 155 -2.54 -18.46 -13.57
CA GLU A 155 -1.17 -18.26 -14.05
C GLU A 155 -0.33 -17.45 -13.05
N ASN A 156 -0.88 -16.36 -12.53
CA ASN A 156 -0.27 -15.58 -11.47
C ASN A 156 -0.06 -16.40 -10.19
N MET A 157 -1.03 -17.24 -9.82
CA MET A 157 -0.90 -18.11 -8.64
C MET A 157 0.21 -19.16 -8.79
N MET A 158 0.50 -19.66 -10.00
CA MET A 158 1.65 -20.53 -10.25
C MET A 158 2.97 -19.80 -10.02
N ILE A 159 3.07 -18.55 -10.49
CA ILE A 159 4.24 -17.68 -10.29
C ILE A 159 4.43 -17.36 -8.81
N ILE A 160 3.35 -17.00 -8.11
CA ILE A 160 3.37 -16.70 -6.66
C ILE A 160 3.92 -17.89 -5.89
N LYS A 161 3.36 -19.10 -6.08
CA LYS A 161 3.81 -20.32 -5.40
C LYS A 161 5.29 -20.62 -5.67
N LYS A 162 5.74 -20.45 -6.92
CA LYS A 162 7.15 -20.60 -7.30
C LYS A 162 8.04 -19.68 -6.45
N TYR A 163 7.69 -18.41 -6.31
CA TYR A 163 8.52 -17.43 -5.61
C TYR A 163 8.36 -17.44 -4.08
N GLU A 164 7.24 -17.93 -3.56
CA GLU A 164 7.08 -18.28 -2.14
C GLU A 164 8.00 -19.43 -1.74
N ASN A 165 8.07 -20.49 -2.55
CA ASN A 165 8.96 -21.63 -2.30
C ASN A 165 10.45 -21.23 -2.32
N LEU A 166 10.79 -20.16 -3.06
CA LEU A 166 12.14 -19.59 -3.09
C LEU A 166 12.41 -18.62 -1.92
N GLY A 167 11.43 -18.37 -1.03
CA GLY A 167 11.55 -17.47 0.11
C GLY A 167 11.68 -15.99 -0.28
N ILE A 168 11.26 -15.61 -1.49
CA ILE A 168 11.38 -14.23 -1.99
C ILE A 168 10.19 -13.40 -1.56
N ILE A 169 9.00 -14.00 -1.66
CA ILE A 169 7.75 -13.40 -1.24
C ILE A 169 7.03 -14.30 -0.23
N LYS A 170 6.08 -13.71 0.49
CA LYS A 170 5.01 -14.42 1.20
C LYS A 170 3.69 -13.83 0.72
N PHE A 171 2.76 -14.67 0.32
CA PHE A 171 1.48 -14.25 -0.21
C PHE A 171 0.35 -14.60 0.75
N GLY A 172 -0.65 -13.72 0.84
CA GLY A 172 -1.85 -13.94 1.64
C GLY A 172 -3.07 -13.33 0.99
N VAL A 173 -4.22 -13.94 1.24
CA VAL A 173 -5.53 -13.37 0.89
C VAL A 173 -6.31 -13.23 2.19
N LYS A 174 -6.96 -12.08 2.38
CA LYS A 174 -7.84 -11.78 3.51
C LYS A 174 -9.17 -11.26 3.01
N HIS A 175 -10.23 -11.47 3.78
CA HIS A 175 -11.50 -10.80 3.55
C HIS A 175 -11.52 -9.44 4.25
N TYR A 176 -12.20 -8.45 3.65
CA TYR A 176 -12.27 -7.09 4.20
C TYR A 176 -12.81 -7.07 5.64
N GLU A 177 -13.77 -7.94 5.96
CA GLU A 177 -14.35 -8.07 7.31
C GLU A 177 -13.30 -8.47 8.36
N GLU A 178 -12.38 -9.37 8.00
CA GLU A 178 -11.28 -9.79 8.88
C GLU A 178 -10.30 -8.63 9.13
N GLU A 179 -10.08 -7.78 8.12
CA GLU A 179 -9.16 -6.65 8.22
C GLU A 179 -9.77 -5.47 8.98
N VAL A 180 -11.11 -5.27 8.96
CA VAL A 180 -11.78 -4.28 9.84
C VAL A 180 -11.58 -4.66 11.31
N ILE A 181 -11.70 -5.94 11.64
CA ILE A 181 -11.45 -6.45 12.99
C ILE A 181 -9.99 -6.21 13.41
N ASP A 182 -9.03 -6.56 12.55
CA ASP A 182 -7.60 -6.30 12.80
C ASP A 182 -7.32 -4.79 13.01
N GLU A 183 -8.01 -3.93 12.26
CA GLU A 183 -7.86 -2.48 12.40
C GLU A 183 -8.47 -1.93 13.68
N GLU A 184 -9.59 -2.50 14.16
CA GLU A 184 -10.23 -2.15 15.43
C GLU A 184 -9.40 -2.60 16.64
N GLU A 185 -8.82 -3.79 16.62
CA GLU A 185 -7.93 -4.27 17.69
C GLU A 185 -6.68 -3.39 17.86
N ASP A 186 -6.12 -2.88 16.74
CA ASP A 186 -5.03 -1.91 16.70
C ASP A 186 -5.34 -0.56 17.41
N TYR A 187 -6.60 -0.24 17.72
CA TYR A 187 -6.98 0.97 18.48
C TYR A 187 -6.95 0.76 20.00
N PHE A 188 -7.06 -0.49 20.46
CA PHE A 188 -7.19 -0.80 21.88
C PHE A 188 -5.85 -1.07 22.58
N PHE A 189 -4.73 -0.98 21.85
CA PHE A 189 -3.36 -1.18 22.35
C PHE A 189 -2.43 -0.03 21.93
#